data_AF-A0A0V0VED6-F1
#
_entry.id   AF-A0A0V0VED6-F1
#
_cell.length_a   1.000
_cell.length_b   1.000
_cell.length_c   1.000
_cell.angle_alpha   90.00
_cell.angle_beta   90.00
_cell.angle_gamma   90.00
#
_symmetry.space_group_name_H-M   'P 1'
#
loop_
_entity.id
_entity.type
_entity.pdbx_description
1 polymer ?
#
loop_
_entity_poly.entity_id
_entity_poly.type
_entity_poly.pdbx_seq_one_letter_code
_entity_poly.pdbx_strand_id
1 'polypeptide(L)'
;MDRYFTLYSTVQHLFEHGHTATGAVFAHRRDVLACLRKAARYDPYSTLAVYENNKKITMINYVPRKNSNVLLLTSCHAKLKVDNQQGFKRPNIINHCNLGKGGVDSMDAKI
;
A
#
# COMPACT_ATOMS: atom_id res chain seq x y z
N MET A 1 4.21 3.88 7.07
CA MET A 1 4.02 3.04 8.28
C MET A 1 4.42 1.60 8.02
N ASP A 2 4.89 0.93 9.07
CA ASP A 2 5.21 -0.50 9.03
C ASP A 2 3.94 -1.39 9.07
N ARG A 3 4.06 -2.65 8.60
CA ARG A 3 2.96 -3.63 8.51
C ARG A 3 2.31 -3.98 9.84
N TYR A 4 3.02 -3.85 10.95
CA TYR A 4 2.45 -4.10 12.27
C TYR A 4 1.42 -3.04 12.66
N PHE A 5 1.68 -1.78 12.30
CA PHE A 5 0.84 -0.62 12.63
C PHE A 5 -0.16 -0.23 11.54
N THR A 6 0.00 -0.79 10.33
CA THR A 6 -0.90 -0.49 9.21
C THR A 6 -2.15 -1.37 9.27
N LEU A 7 -3.10 -0.91 10.07
CA LEU A 7 -4.44 -1.47 10.22
C LEU A 7 -5.47 -0.60 9.49
N TYR A 8 -6.57 -1.21 9.09
CA TYR A 8 -7.67 -0.47 8.48
C TYR A 8 -8.23 0.61 9.42
N SER A 9 -8.54 0.21 10.66
CA SER A 9 -9.03 1.11 11.70
C SER A 9 -8.04 2.25 11.99
N THR A 10 -6.73 1.96 12.04
CA THR A 10 -5.71 2.98 12.28
C THR A 10 -5.63 3.99 11.14
N VAL A 11 -5.64 3.54 9.88
CA VAL A 11 -5.63 4.45 8.72
C VAL A 11 -6.90 5.31 8.67
N GLN A 12 -8.05 4.72 9.00
CA GLN A 12 -9.32 5.45 9.09
C GLN A 12 -9.29 6.51 10.20
N HIS A 13 -8.91 6.12 11.41
CA HIS A 13 -8.83 7.02 12.56
C HIS A 13 -7.86 8.19 12.30
N LEU A 14 -6.68 7.91 11.75
CA LEU A 14 -5.73 8.97 11.38
C LEU A 14 -6.34 9.94 10.36
N PHE A 15 -7.09 9.43 9.39
CA PHE A 15 -7.77 10.26 8.40
C PHE A 15 -8.87 11.14 9.01
N GLU A 16 -9.69 10.59 9.91
CA GLU A 16 -10.71 11.33 10.66
C GLU A 16 -10.11 12.48 11.49
N HIS A 17 -8.87 12.31 11.95
CA HIS A 17 -8.11 13.35 12.66
C HIS A 17 -7.27 14.26 11.75
N GLY A 18 -7.49 14.24 10.43
CA GLY A 18 -6.84 15.14 9.48
C GLY A 18 -5.43 14.72 9.04
N HIS A 19 -5.03 13.48 9.33
CA HIS A 19 -3.74 12.93 8.91
C HIS A 19 -3.88 11.97 7.72
N THR A 20 -2.86 11.95 6.86
CA THR A 20 -2.75 10.95 5.81
C THR A 20 -1.86 9.81 6.26
N ALA A 21 -2.28 8.60 5.92
CA ALA A 21 -1.65 7.38 6.37
C ALA A 21 -1.45 6.45 5.18
N THR A 22 -0.22 5.99 4.98
CA THR A 22 0.11 4.99 3.96
C THR A 22 1.03 3.94 4.55
N GLY A 23 0.71 2.67 4.31
CA GLY A 23 1.51 1.55 4.80
C GLY A 23 1.25 0.25 4.06
N ALA A 24 2.15 -0.70 4.24
CA ALA A 24 1.96 -2.06 3.72
C ALA A 24 1.12 -2.88 4.69
N VAL A 25 0.31 -3.81 4.21
CA VAL A 25 -0.54 -4.67 5.05
C VAL A 25 -0.24 -6.13 4.78
N PHE A 26 -0.38 -6.98 5.80
CA PHE A 26 -0.27 -8.42 5.63
C PHE A 26 -1.46 -9.00 4.87
N ALA A 27 -1.19 -9.93 3.94
CA ALA A 27 -2.23 -10.58 3.14
C ALA A 27 -3.23 -11.42 3.96
N HIS A 28 -2.83 -11.91 5.13
CA HIS A 28 -3.70 -12.71 6.01
C HIS A 28 -4.66 -11.84 6.85
N ARG A 29 -4.48 -10.51 6.91
CA ARG A 29 -5.35 -9.63 7.71
C ARG A 29 -6.77 -9.63 7.15
N ARG A 30 -7.77 -9.84 8.02
CA ARG A 30 -9.20 -9.86 7.67
C ARG A 30 -9.64 -8.61 6.89
N ASP A 31 -9.08 -7.46 7.25
CA ASP A 31 -9.39 -6.18 6.65
C ASP A 31 -9.10 -6.11 5.15
N VAL A 32 -8.15 -6.92 4.65
CA VAL A 32 -7.84 -6.98 3.22
C VAL A 32 -8.93 -7.73 2.48
N LEU A 33 -9.59 -7.06 1.54
CA LEU A 33 -10.58 -7.65 0.64
C LEU A 33 -10.07 -8.96 0.01
N ALA A 34 -10.89 -10.01 0.06
CA ALA A 34 -10.54 -11.32 -0.49
C ALA A 34 -10.17 -11.26 -1.99
N CYS A 35 -10.77 -10.32 -2.73
CA CYS A 35 -10.48 -10.07 -4.14
C CYS A 35 -9.02 -9.65 -4.39
N LEU A 36 -8.42 -8.89 -3.46
CA LEU A 36 -7.03 -8.41 -3.57
C LEU A 36 -5.99 -9.46 -3.19
N ARG A 37 -6.38 -10.52 -2.48
CA ARG A 37 -5.44 -11.54 -1.97
C ARG A 37 -4.98 -12.53 -3.03
N LYS A 38 -5.73 -12.69 -4.12
CA LYS A 38 -5.47 -13.72 -5.14
C LYS A 38 -4.35 -13.32 -6.11
N ALA A 39 -3.13 -13.19 -5.60
CA ALA A 39 -1.93 -12.78 -6.35
C ALA A 39 -1.65 -13.67 -7.57
N ALA A 40 -1.93 -14.97 -7.49
CA ALA A 40 -1.72 -15.93 -8.57
C ALA A 40 -2.62 -15.71 -9.80
N ARG A 41 -3.67 -14.90 -9.68
CA ARG A 41 -4.59 -14.58 -10.79
C ARG A 41 -4.16 -13.38 -11.62
N TYR A 42 -3.14 -12.66 -11.18
CA TYR A 42 -2.76 -11.37 -11.75
C TYR A 42 -1.42 -11.46 -12.46
N ASP A 43 -1.31 -10.79 -13.61
CA ASP A 43 -0.09 -10.72 -14.38
C ASP A 43 1.03 -9.99 -13.61
N PRO A 44 2.31 -10.33 -13.82
CA PRO A 44 3.42 -9.55 -13.28
C PRO A 44 3.31 -8.07 -13.67
N TYR A 45 3.68 -7.19 -12.73
CA TYR A 45 3.58 -5.73 -12.83
C TYR A 45 2.15 -5.18 -12.98
N SER A 46 1.13 -6.00 -12.76
CA SER A 46 -0.24 -5.51 -12.68
C SER A 46 -0.52 -4.87 -11.31
N THR A 47 -1.42 -3.89 -11.32
CA THR A 47 -1.90 -3.19 -10.13
C THR A 47 -3.41 -3.20 -10.11
N LEU A 48 -3.98 -3.63 -8.99
CA LEU A 48 -5.41 -3.50 -8.71
C LEU A 48 -5.59 -2.54 -7.54
N ALA A 49 -6.44 -1.53 -7.71
CA ALA A 49 -6.80 -0.60 -6.66
C ALA A 49 -8.31 -0.64 -6.43
N VAL A 50 -8.71 -0.68 -5.16
CA VAL A 50 -10.10 -0.60 -4.74
C VAL A 50 -10.22 0.61 -3.82
N TYR A 51 -11.11 1.53 -4.18
CA TYR A 51 -11.39 2.71 -3.37
C TYR A 51 -12.73 2.52 -2.65
N GLU A 52 -12.73 2.68 -1.34
CA GLU A 52 -13.92 2.61 -0.51
C GLU A 52 -14.40 4.03 -0.21
N ASN A 53 -15.41 4.50 -0.97
CA ASN A 53 -15.91 5.88 -0.89
C ASN A 53 -16.33 6.29 0.52
N ASN A 54 -17.01 5.40 1.26
CA ASN A 54 -17.58 5.70 2.57
C ASN A 54 -16.52 6.12 3.60
N LYS A 55 -15.32 5.54 3.48
CA LYS A 55 -14.24 5.73 4.44
C LYS A 55 -13.02 6.44 3.85
N LYS A 56 -13.09 6.76 2.55
CA LYS A 56 -12.05 7.47 1.80
C LYS A 56 -10.69 6.78 1.85
N ILE A 57 -10.69 5.46 1.89
CA ILE A 57 -9.48 4.63 1.93
C ILE A 57 -9.34 3.88 0.60
N THR A 58 -8.11 3.82 0.08
CA THR A 58 -7.74 3.01 -1.07
C THR A 58 -6.92 1.81 -0.63
N MET A 59 -7.31 0.63 -1.07
CA MET A 59 -6.54 -0.60 -0.98
C MET A 59 -5.88 -0.88 -2.31
N ILE A 60 -4.58 -1.18 -2.31
CA ILE A 60 -3.81 -1.38 -3.54
C ILE A 60 -3.07 -2.71 -3.44
N ASN A 61 -3.24 -3.53 -4.46
CA ASN A 61 -2.52 -4.77 -4.67
C ASN A 61 -1.60 -4.62 -5.88
N TYR A 62 -0.30 -4.76 -5.67
CA TYR A 62 0.69 -4.74 -6.73
C TYR A 62 1.43 -6.08 -6.80
N VAL A 63 1.61 -6.61 -8.01
CA VAL A 63 2.27 -7.89 -8.24
C VAL A 63 3.67 -7.65 -8.82
N PRO A 64 4.73 -7.51 -7.99
CA PRO A 64 6.07 -7.26 -8.51
C PRO A 64 6.65 -8.44 -9.30
N ARG A 65 6.24 -9.67 -8.96
CA ARG A 65 6.68 -10.92 -9.58
C ARG A 65 5.57 -11.95 -9.48
N LYS A 66 5.61 -12.97 -10.34
CA LYS A 66 4.64 -14.07 -10.31
C LYS A 66 4.55 -14.67 -8.89
N ASN A 67 3.33 -14.92 -8.41
CA ASN A 67 3.03 -15.45 -7.08
C ASN A 67 3.48 -14.57 -5.88
N SER A 68 3.80 -13.30 -6.11
CA SER A 68 4.10 -12.35 -5.03
C SER A 68 3.20 -11.14 -5.15
N ASN A 69 2.65 -10.70 -4.03
CA ASN A 69 1.92 -9.46 -3.96
C ASN A 69 2.46 -8.52 -2.88
N VAL A 70 2.28 -7.24 -3.12
CA VAL A 70 2.49 -6.16 -2.17
C VAL A 70 1.15 -5.48 -1.98
N LEU A 71 0.61 -5.61 -0.77
CA LEU A 71 -0.64 -4.98 -0.38
C LEU A 71 -0.33 -3.69 0.37
N LEU A 72 -1.02 -2.63 -0.02
CA LEU A 72 -0.89 -1.29 0.52
C LEU A 72 -2.27 -0.78 0.90
N LEU A 73 -2.30 -0.03 2.00
CA LEU A 73 -3.45 0.71 2.45
C LEU A 73 -3.08 2.18 2.51
N THR A 74 -3.95 3.04 2.00
CA THR A 74 -3.72 4.48 1.98
C THR A 74 -5.00 5.26 2.14
N SER A 75 -4.98 6.32 2.95
CA SER A 75 -6.00 7.36 2.99
C SER A 75 -5.66 8.55 2.08
N CYS A 76 -4.58 8.47 1.29
CA CYS A 76 -4.18 9.54 0.39
C CYS A 76 -5.11 9.63 -0.83
N HIS A 77 -5.59 10.84 -1.11
CA HIS A 77 -6.33 11.18 -2.34
C HIS A 77 -5.45 11.37 -3.58
N ALA A 78 -4.18 10.96 -3.53
CA ALA A 78 -3.29 11.10 -4.67
C ALA A 78 -3.80 10.20 -5.81
N LYS A 79 -4.05 10.80 -6.98
CA LYS A 79 -4.39 10.04 -8.20
C LYS A 79 -3.36 8.93 -8.39
N LEU A 80 -3.83 7.68 -8.45
CA LEU A 80 -2.98 6.53 -8.72
C LEU A 80 -2.35 6.72 -10.10
N LYS A 81 -1.08 7.11 -10.12
CA LYS A 81 -0.26 7.16 -11.33
C LYS A 81 0.61 5.92 -11.35
N VAL A 82 0.53 5.16 -12.44
CA VAL A 82 1.47 4.08 -12.74
C VAL A 82 2.62 4.72 -13.48
N ASP A 83 3.81 4.66 -12.89
CA ASP A 83 5.01 5.09 -13.56
C ASP A 83 5.52 3.94 -14.44
N ASN A 84 5.98 4.28 -15.65
CA ASN A 84 6.45 3.33 -16.66
C ASN A 84 7.96 3.47 -16.87
N GLN A 85 8.73 3.76 -15.82
CA GLN A 85 10.17 3.82 -15.92
C GLN A 85 10.74 2.42 -16.20
N GLN A 86 11.50 2.29 -17.31
CA GLN A 86 12.26 1.09 -17.70
C GLN A 86 11.41 -0.18 -17.92
N GLY A 87 10.13 -0.06 -18.29
CA GLY A 87 9.25 -1.20 -18.56
C GLY A 87 8.62 -1.83 -17.30
N PHE A 88 8.98 -1.33 -16.11
CA PHE A 88 8.34 -1.72 -14.85
C PHE A 88 7.13 -0.81 -14.59
N LYS A 89 5.93 -1.38 -14.62
CA LYS A 89 4.67 -0.68 -14.33
C LYS A 89 4.47 -0.54 -12.83
N ARG A 90 5.24 0.33 -12.17
CA ARG A 90 5.19 0.48 -10.72
C ARG A 90 4.28 1.64 -10.32
N PRO A 91 3.32 1.45 -9.40
CA PRO A 91 2.53 2.55 -8.89
C PRO A 91 3.38 3.55 -8.09
N ASN A 92 3.20 4.85 -8.34
CA ASN A 92 3.91 5.92 -7.65
C ASN A 92 3.72 5.84 -6.13
N ILE A 93 2.54 5.40 -5.67
CA ILE A 93 2.28 5.25 -4.24
C ILE A 93 3.22 4.27 -3.54
N ILE A 94 3.76 3.27 -4.26
CA ILE A 94 4.76 2.36 -3.68
C ILE A 94 6.08 3.11 -3.47
N ASN A 95 6.45 4.00 -4.39
CA ASN A 95 7.64 4.84 -4.23
C ASN A 95 7.47 5.79 -3.03
N HIS A 96 6.30 6.44 -2.92
CA HIS A 96 5.99 7.30 -1.77
C HIS A 96 6.04 6.52 -0.45
N CYS A 97 5.49 5.31 -0.43
CA CYS A 97 5.48 4.44 0.74
C CYS A 97 6.90 3.95 1.12
N ASN A 98 7.77 3.72 0.14
CA ASN A 98 9.15 3.32 0.37
C ASN A 98 10.01 4.47 0.91
N LEU A 99 9.84 5.69 0.39
CA LEU A 99 10.58 6.87 0.85
C LEU A 99 10.35 7.14 2.35
N GLY A 100 9.11 6.95 2.82
CA GLY A 100 8.76 7.22 4.23
C GLY A 100 9.11 6.13 5.23
N LYS A 101 9.68 4.99 4.82
CA LYS A 101 9.93 3.84 5.72
C LYS A 101 11.29 3.84 6.39
N GLY A 102 12.33 4.36 5.75
CA GLY A 102 13.70 4.21 6.22
C GLY A 102 14.13 5.16 7.34
N GLY A 103 13.28 6.09 7.78
CA GLY A 103 13.65 7.12 8.75
C GLY A 103 14.09 6.56 10.10
N VAL A 104 13.31 5.64 10.67
CA VAL A 104 13.61 5.01 11.97
C VAL A 104 14.83 4.09 11.86
N ASP A 105 14.87 3.22 10.86
CA ASP A 105 15.99 2.30 10.64
C ASP A 105 17.32 3.05 10.40
N SER A 106 17.27 4.22 9.73
CA SER A 106 18.45 5.06 9.49
C SER A 106 18.93 5.79 10.75
N MET A 107 18.05 6.05 11.71
CA MET A 107 18.44 6.58 13.02
C MET A 107 19.06 5.49 13.88
N ASP A 108 18.47 4.29 13.89
CA ASP A 108 18.97 3.13 14.64
C ASP A 108 20.37 2.71 14.15
N ALA A 109 20.60 2.69 12.84
CA ALA A 109 21.91 2.36 12.25
C ALA A 109 23.05 3.32 12.62
N LYS A 110 22.76 4.45 13.28
CA LYS A 110 23.75 5.45 13.72
C LYS A 110 24.01 5.41 15.23
N ILE A 111 23.34 4.52 15.96
CA ILE A 111 23.53 4.29 17.40
C ILE A 111 24.48 3.11 17.59
#